data_AF-A0A2G6PC44-F1
#
_entry.id   AF-A0A2G6PC44-F1
#
_cell.length_a   1.000
_cell.length_b   1.000
_cell.length_c   1.000
_cell.angle_alpha   90.00
_cell.angle_beta   90.00
_cell.angle_gamma   90.00
#
_symmetry.space_group_name_H-M   'P 1'
#
loop_
_entity.id
_entity.type
_entity.pdbx_description
1 polymer ?
#
loop_
_entity_poly.entity_id
_entity_poly.type
_entity_poly.pdbx_seq_one_letter_code
_entity_poly.pdbx_strand_id
1 'polypeptide(L)'
;MSSNLAAPTGKNAASVIDAAFLFGKRQVPQDLTGFSEKVNMNIDNEATVDTATKLERAKRLQRILSLVSLILGLGLCIMAISVDFVDRSSTPGFGAVQMLQFLLGVSCLTLTGFVYLYTLRQPDAPKSLQADIGIRLGATGLVFMYVAGFADLIGIGTHVDPSFSRPFAGPLQLAGLFLGVFSISAGMLLYHSSRRISGGRSSMDFLVNDGSDQEEPTAQS
;
A
#
# COMPACT_ATOMS: atom_id res chain seq x y z
N MET A 1 19.92 34.07 -40.63
CA MET A 1 19.11 34.15 -41.86
C MET A 1 17.91 33.23 -41.65
N SER A 2 16.72 33.83 -41.70
CA SER A 2 15.42 33.30 -41.26
C SER A 2 14.98 31.95 -41.84
N SER A 3 14.35 31.13 -41.01
CA SER A 3 12.90 30.77 -41.07
C SER A 3 12.60 29.78 -39.92
N ASN A 4 11.82 30.13 -38.88
CA ASN A 4 10.35 30.01 -38.83
C ASN A 4 9.87 28.61 -39.32
N LEU A 5 9.05 27.83 -38.61
CA LEU A 5 7.82 28.27 -37.98
C LEU A 5 7.19 27.13 -37.16
N ALA A 6 6.78 27.47 -35.94
CA ALA A 6 5.65 26.98 -35.16
C ALA A 6 5.01 25.62 -35.49
N ALA A 7 4.92 24.76 -34.47
CA ALA A 7 3.66 24.06 -34.23
C ALA A 7 2.60 25.13 -33.90
N PRO A 8 1.42 25.07 -34.54
CA PRO A 8 0.23 25.03 -33.71
C PRO A 8 -0.86 24.10 -34.26
N THR A 9 -1.45 23.38 -33.32
CA THR A 9 -2.90 23.41 -33.09
C THR A 9 -3.80 22.74 -34.12
N GLY A 10 -4.41 21.65 -33.65
CA GLY A 10 -5.86 21.48 -33.72
C GLY A 10 -6.49 21.73 -35.09
N LYS A 11 -6.33 20.78 -36.01
CA LYS A 11 -7.34 20.62 -37.05
C LYS A 11 -8.57 20.01 -36.38
N ASN A 12 -9.39 20.91 -35.83
CA ASN A 12 -10.72 20.63 -35.29
C ASN A 12 -11.43 19.64 -36.21
N ALA A 13 -12.00 18.58 -35.64
CA ALA A 13 -12.89 17.65 -36.34
C ALA A 13 -14.00 18.38 -37.13
N ALA A 14 -14.32 19.62 -36.78
CA ALA A 14 -15.20 20.51 -37.54
C ALA A 14 -14.73 20.77 -39.00
N SER A 15 -13.43 20.87 -39.29
CA SER A 15 -12.93 21.19 -40.65
C SER A 15 -13.04 20.01 -41.63
N VAL A 16 -12.93 18.77 -41.14
CA VAL A 16 -13.16 17.57 -41.97
C VAL A 16 -14.65 17.29 -42.15
N ILE A 17 -15.49 17.67 -41.20
CA ILE A 17 -16.95 17.59 -41.32
C ILE A 17 -17.47 18.61 -42.34
N ASP A 18 -16.89 19.81 -42.39
CA ASP A 18 -17.30 20.88 -43.33
C ASP A 18 -16.90 20.57 -44.79
N ALA A 19 -15.73 19.94 -44.99
CA ALA A 19 -15.31 19.45 -46.31
C ALA A 19 -16.17 18.26 -46.80
N ALA A 20 -16.67 17.44 -45.88
CA ALA A 20 -17.58 16.34 -46.18
C ALA A 20 -19.03 16.82 -46.43
N PHE A 21 -19.42 17.97 -45.87
CA PHE A 21 -20.74 18.57 -46.10
C PHE A 21 -20.90 19.19 -47.50
N LEU A 22 -19.79 19.64 -48.10
CA LEU A 22 -19.76 20.25 -49.44
C LEU A 22 -19.74 19.24 -50.60
N PHE A 23 -19.43 17.96 -50.34
CA PHE A 23 -19.44 16.91 -51.35
C PHE A 23 -20.63 15.98 -51.12
N GLY A 24 -21.70 16.28 -51.86
CA GLY A 24 -23.04 15.71 -51.79
C GLY A 24 -23.18 14.31 -51.20
N LYS A 25 -24.19 14.18 -50.31
CA LYS A 25 -24.85 12.96 -49.82
C LYS A 25 -24.55 11.71 -50.67
N ARG A 26 -23.37 11.12 -50.48
CA ARG A 26 -23.12 9.74 -50.89
C ARG A 26 -23.37 8.94 -49.64
N GLN A 27 -24.48 8.21 -49.61
CA GLN A 27 -24.83 7.36 -48.49
C GLN A 27 -23.62 6.50 -48.14
N VAL A 28 -23.08 6.68 -46.93
CA VAL A 28 -22.06 5.78 -46.41
C VAL A 28 -22.71 4.40 -46.43
N PRO A 29 -22.18 3.42 -47.18
CA PRO A 29 -22.79 2.10 -47.24
C PRO A 29 -22.84 1.52 -45.83
N GLN A 30 -24.04 1.09 -45.38
CA GLN A 30 -24.27 0.53 -44.02
C GLN A 30 -23.34 -0.64 -43.69
N ASP A 31 -22.77 -1.28 -44.70
CA ASP A 31 -21.81 -2.37 -44.59
C ASP A 31 -20.44 -1.87 -44.05
N LEU A 32 -20.00 -0.68 -44.46
CA LEU A 32 -18.72 -0.11 -44.02
C LEU A 32 -18.79 0.42 -42.58
N THR A 33 -19.98 0.89 -42.15
CA THR A 33 -20.22 1.27 -40.75
C THR A 33 -20.21 0.04 -39.83
N GLY A 34 -20.86 -1.06 -40.24
CA GLY A 34 -20.86 -2.30 -39.48
C GLY A 34 -19.48 -2.99 -39.42
N PHE A 35 -18.70 -2.93 -40.50
CA PHE A 35 -17.31 -3.39 -40.49
C PHE A 35 -16.42 -2.51 -39.61
N SER A 36 -16.53 -1.19 -39.70
CA SER A 36 -15.77 -0.27 -38.86
C SER A 36 -16.10 -0.45 -37.37
N GLU A 37 -17.36 -0.65 -37.02
CA GLU A 37 -17.80 -0.89 -35.64
C GLU A 37 -17.27 -2.24 -35.11
N LYS A 38 -17.31 -3.30 -35.92
CA LYS A 38 -16.73 -4.61 -35.58
C LYS A 38 -15.21 -4.55 -35.41
N VAL A 39 -14.51 -3.81 -36.27
CA VAL A 39 -13.06 -3.60 -36.14
C VAL A 39 -12.74 -2.82 -34.88
N ASN A 40 -13.47 -1.74 -34.58
CA ASN A 40 -13.27 -0.96 -33.36
C ASN A 40 -13.52 -1.81 -32.10
N MET A 41 -14.63 -2.56 -32.06
CA MET A 41 -14.92 -3.48 -30.96
C MET A 41 -13.85 -4.55 -30.76
N ASN A 42 -13.25 -5.08 -31.84
CA ASN A 42 -12.19 -6.08 -31.72
C ASN A 42 -10.89 -5.47 -31.16
N ILE A 43 -10.52 -4.26 -31.60
CA ILE A 43 -9.36 -3.52 -31.11
C ILE A 43 -9.56 -3.14 -29.62
N ASP A 44 -10.76 -2.69 -29.26
CA ASP A 44 -11.12 -2.33 -27.88
C ASP A 44 -11.12 -3.57 -26.97
N ASN A 45 -11.60 -4.71 -27.47
CA ASN A 45 -11.55 -5.99 -26.75
C ASN A 45 -10.12 -6.51 -26.57
N GLU A 46 -9.25 -6.42 -27.58
CA GLU A 46 -7.84 -6.81 -27.44
C GLU A 46 -7.08 -5.92 -26.44
N ALA A 47 -7.32 -4.59 -26.47
CA ALA A 47 -6.69 -3.66 -25.53
C ALA A 47 -7.16 -3.87 -24.08
N THR A 48 -8.45 -4.16 -23.87
CA THR A 48 -9.00 -4.47 -22.52
C THR A 48 -8.51 -5.82 -22.01
N VAL A 49 -8.36 -6.83 -22.87
CA VAL A 49 -7.79 -8.14 -22.50
C VAL A 49 -6.30 -8.03 -22.14
N ASP A 50 -5.49 -7.29 -22.91
CA ASP A 50 -4.07 -7.09 -22.60
C ASP A 50 -3.85 -6.30 -21.30
N THR A 51 -4.65 -5.26 -21.06
CA THR A 51 -4.57 -4.49 -19.80
C THR A 51 -5.02 -5.30 -18.58
N ALA A 52 -6.10 -6.08 -18.70
CA ALA A 52 -6.57 -6.97 -17.63
C ALA A 52 -5.55 -8.07 -17.30
N THR A 53 -4.94 -8.69 -18.30
CA THR A 53 -3.91 -9.72 -18.08
C THR A 53 -2.64 -9.15 -17.45
N LYS A 54 -2.18 -7.97 -17.87
CA LYS A 54 -1.05 -7.26 -17.24
C LYS A 54 -1.33 -6.91 -15.79
N LEU A 55 -2.53 -6.42 -15.49
CA LEU A 55 -2.95 -6.08 -14.12
C LEU A 55 -2.94 -7.31 -13.21
N GLU A 56 -3.50 -8.43 -13.67
CA GLU A 56 -3.54 -9.67 -12.89
C GLU A 56 -2.13 -10.24 -12.64
N ARG A 57 -1.23 -10.15 -13.63
CA ARG A 57 0.18 -10.50 -13.45
C ARG A 57 0.86 -9.61 -12.41
N ALA A 58 0.65 -8.29 -12.47
CA ALA A 58 1.22 -7.34 -11.52
C ALA A 58 0.77 -7.63 -10.08
N LYS A 59 -0.53 -7.87 -9.86
CA LYS A 59 -1.07 -8.24 -8.54
C LYS A 59 -0.49 -9.57 -8.02
N ARG A 60 -0.34 -10.57 -8.90
CA ARG A 60 0.28 -11.86 -8.54
C ARG A 60 1.74 -11.69 -8.14
N LEU A 61 2.52 -10.94 -8.92
CA LEU A 61 3.92 -10.64 -8.61
C LEU A 61 4.05 -9.87 -7.30
N GLN A 62 3.22 -8.86 -7.06
CA GLN A 62 3.19 -8.11 -5.81
C GLN A 62 2.88 -9.02 -4.61
N ARG A 63 1.93 -9.95 -4.74
CA ARG A 63 1.59 -10.92 -3.70
C ARG A 63 2.76 -11.87 -3.39
N ILE A 64 3.40 -12.41 -4.43
CA ILE A 64 4.55 -13.30 -4.27
C ILE A 64 5.72 -12.55 -3.62
N LEU A 65 6.03 -11.34 -4.09
CA LEU A 65 7.09 -10.52 -3.53
C LEU A 65 6.85 -10.24 -2.04
N SER A 66 5.59 -9.94 -1.68
CA SER A 66 5.18 -9.72 -0.29
C SER A 66 5.32 -10.99 0.56
N LEU A 67 5.02 -12.17 0.02
CA LEU A 67 5.22 -13.44 0.73
C LEU A 67 6.70 -13.77 0.92
N VAL A 68 7.52 -13.54 -0.10
CA VAL A 68 8.98 -13.75 -0.02
C VAL A 68 9.60 -12.78 0.99
N SER A 69 9.23 -11.50 0.96
CA SER A 69 9.72 -10.52 1.94
C SER A 69 9.24 -10.84 3.36
N LEU A 70 8.03 -11.40 3.53
CA LEU A 70 7.54 -11.88 4.82
C LEU A 70 8.43 -12.98 5.40
N ILE A 71 8.69 -14.01 4.58
CA ILE A 71 9.49 -15.17 4.98
C ILE A 71 10.93 -14.72 5.28
N LEU A 72 11.49 -13.84 4.46
CA LEU A 72 12.82 -13.28 4.67
C LEU A 72 12.91 -12.49 5.98
N GLY A 73 11.98 -11.56 6.21
CA GLY A 73 11.95 -10.75 7.43
C GLY A 73 11.76 -11.60 8.69
N LEU A 74 10.84 -12.58 8.64
CA LEU A 74 10.64 -13.53 9.73
C LEU A 74 11.88 -14.39 9.96
N GLY A 75 12.51 -14.88 8.89
CA GLY A 75 13.74 -15.66 8.96
C GLY A 75 14.89 -14.89 9.59
N LEU A 76 15.05 -13.60 9.26
CA LEU A 76 16.07 -12.73 9.88
C LEU A 76 15.84 -12.57 11.38
N CYS A 77 14.59 -12.37 11.82
CA CYS A 77 14.23 -12.28 13.23
C CYS A 77 14.49 -13.60 13.98
N ILE A 78 14.08 -14.73 13.40
CA ILE A 78 14.30 -16.06 14.01
C ILE A 78 15.79 -16.36 14.09
N MET A 79 16.57 -16.07 13.06
CA MET A 79 18.01 -16.23 13.07
C MET A 79 18.67 -15.35 14.14
N ALA A 80 18.23 -14.09 14.28
CA ALA A 80 18.73 -13.20 15.31
C ALA A 80 18.47 -13.76 16.72
N ILE A 81 17.31 -14.35 16.97
CA ILE A 81 16.99 -15.00 18.25
C ILE A 81 17.77 -16.32 18.41
N SER A 82 17.94 -17.09 17.35
CA SER A 82 18.57 -18.41 17.39
C SER A 82 20.06 -18.34 17.78
N VAL A 83 20.75 -17.25 17.43
CA VAL A 83 22.13 -17.00 17.85
C VAL A 83 22.25 -16.99 19.38
N ASP A 84 21.28 -16.40 20.08
CA ASP A 84 21.24 -16.36 21.55
C ASP A 84 21.14 -17.76 22.18
N PHE A 85 20.39 -18.66 21.56
CA PHE A 85 20.21 -20.02 22.05
C PHE A 85 21.44 -20.92 21.87
N VAL A 86 22.31 -20.59 20.91
CA VAL A 86 23.53 -21.37 20.58
C VAL A 86 24.68 -21.01 21.54
N ASP A 87 24.74 -19.77 22.02
CA ASP A 87 25.80 -19.27 22.92
C ASP A 87 25.60 -19.66 24.40
N ARG A 88 25.47 -20.97 24.68
CA ARG A 88 25.22 -21.54 26.02
C ARG A 88 26.37 -21.39 27.03
N SER A 89 27.30 -20.44 26.87
CA SER A 89 28.38 -20.26 27.86
C SER A 89 28.99 -18.87 28.05
N SER A 90 28.56 -17.78 27.38
CA SER A 90 29.27 -16.50 27.55
C SER A 90 28.39 -15.25 27.42
N THR A 91 28.11 -14.61 28.56
CA THR A 91 27.80 -13.17 28.72
C THR A 91 26.36 -12.74 28.38
N PRO A 92 25.61 -12.15 29.33
CA PRO A 92 24.29 -11.60 29.08
C PRO A 92 24.39 -10.32 28.24
N GLY A 93 23.93 -10.35 26.99
CA GLY A 93 23.79 -9.18 26.13
C GLY A 93 23.52 -9.54 24.66
N PHE A 94 22.56 -8.89 24.02
CA PHE A 94 22.37 -8.98 22.57
C PHE A 94 23.61 -8.43 21.87
N GLY A 95 24.24 -9.19 20.97
CA GLY A 95 25.38 -8.69 20.22
C GLY A 95 24.97 -7.55 19.27
N ALA A 96 25.83 -6.54 19.09
CA ALA A 96 25.58 -5.41 18.17
C ALA A 96 25.14 -5.84 16.76
N VAL A 97 25.78 -6.89 16.22
CA VAL A 97 25.44 -7.47 14.91
C VAL A 97 24.09 -8.19 14.94
N GLN A 98 23.78 -8.89 16.04
CA GLN A 98 22.51 -9.57 16.26
C GLN A 98 21.35 -8.57 16.34
N MET A 99 21.56 -7.44 17.03
CA MET A 99 20.57 -6.36 17.14
C MET A 99 20.31 -5.68 15.78
N LEU A 100 21.36 -5.42 14.99
CA LEU A 100 21.21 -4.93 13.62
C LEU A 100 20.42 -5.90 12.74
N GLN A 101 20.70 -7.19 12.86
CA GLN A 101 19.98 -8.23 12.13
C GLN A 101 18.50 -8.28 12.52
N PHE A 102 18.19 -8.15 13.82
CA PHE A 102 16.82 -8.07 14.31
C PHE A 102 16.09 -6.84 13.76
N LEU A 103 16.72 -5.66 13.78
CA LEU A 103 16.15 -4.42 13.20
C LEU A 103 15.87 -4.55 11.71
N LEU A 104 16.78 -5.18 10.94
CA LEU A 104 16.56 -5.44 9.52
C LEU A 104 15.36 -6.37 9.29
N GLY A 105 15.22 -7.42 10.11
CA GLY A 105 14.07 -8.32 10.07
C GLY A 105 12.76 -7.59 10.33
N VAL A 106 12.69 -6.76 11.37
CA VAL A 106 11.48 -6.00 11.72
C VAL A 106 11.15 -4.94 10.66
N SER A 107 12.13 -4.27 10.05
CA SER A 107 11.91 -3.37 8.92
C SER A 107 11.29 -4.07 7.72
N CYS A 108 11.80 -5.26 7.39
CA CYS A 108 11.25 -6.06 6.30
C CYS A 108 9.82 -6.52 6.62
N LEU A 109 9.55 -6.95 7.84
CA LEU A 109 8.21 -7.33 8.32
C LEU A 109 7.23 -6.17 8.29
N THR A 110 7.66 -4.98 8.73
CA THR A 110 6.83 -3.77 8.77
C THR A 110 6.44 -3.35 7.35
N LEU A 111 7.41 -3.30 6.44
CA LEU A 111 7.16 -2.99 5.03
C LEU A 111 6.19 -4.00 4.41
N THR A 112 6.45 -5.29 4.64
CA THR A 112 5.60 -6.37 4.13
C THR A 112 4.17 -6.27 4.67
N GLY A 113 4.00 -5.96 5.95
CA GLY A 113 2.70 -5.77 6.58
C GLY A 113 1.90 -4.65 5.91
N PHE A 114 2.53 -3.49 5.66
CA PHE A 114 1.88 -2.37 4.98
C PHE A 114 1.54 -2.69 3.51
N VAL A 115 2.44 -3.34 2.77
CA VAL A 115 2.17 -3.76 1.38
C VAL A 115 1.03 -4.78 1.33
N TYR A 116 1.01 -5.74 2.25
CA TYR A 116 -0.07 -6.72 2.35
C TYR A 116 -1.41 -6.02 2.63
N LEU A 117 -1.45 -5.10 3.60
CA LEU A 117 -2.64 -4.34 3.94
C LEU A 117 -3.13 -3.46 2.78
N TYR A 118 -2.21 -2.93 1.97
CA TYR A 118 -2.52 -2.21 0.74
C TYR A 118 -3.14 -3.12 -0.32
N THR A 119 -2.63 -4.34 -0.53
CA THR A 119 -3.20 -5.28 -1.51
C THR A 119 -4.61 -5.78 -1.15
N LEU A 120 -4.95 -5.78 0.13
CA LEU A 120 -6.29 -6.14 0.61
C LEU A 120 -7.29 -4.98 0.47
N ARG A 121 -6.84 -3.78 0.11
CA ARG A 121 -7.71 -2.61 -0.05
C ARG A 121 -8.40 -2.65 -1.41
N GLN A 122 -9.73 -2.45 -1.40
CA GLN A 122 -10.50 -2.35 -2.64
C GLN A 122 -10.14 -1.05 -3.39
N PRO A 123 -10.04 -1.06 -4.74
CA PRO A 123 -9.64 0.10 -5.54
C PRO A 123 -10.49 1.36 -5.33
N ASP A 124 -11.79 1.20 -5.02
CA ASP A 124 -12.75 2.31 -4.91
C ASP A 124 -12.96 2.85 -3.48
N ALA A 125 -12.24 2.35 -2.48
CA ALA A 125 -12.44 2.82 -1.11
C ALA A 125 -11.72 4.16 -0.85
N PRO A 126 -12.45 5.25 -0.49
CA PRO A 126 -11.84 6.55 -0.21
C PRO A 126 -10.77 6.44 0.87
N LYS A 127 -9.60 7.05 0.65
CA LYS A 127 -8.48 7.04 1.59
C LYS A 127 -8.92 7.67 2.90
N SER A 128 -9.03 6.85 3.94
CA SER A 128 -9.42 7.29 5.27
C SER A 128 -8.22 7.94 5.95
N LEU A 129 -8.44 9.08 6.60
CA LEU A 129 -7.44 9.78 7.42
C LEU A 129 -6.80 8.85 8.46
N GLN A 130 -7.56 7.88 8.99
CA GLN A 130 -7.09 6.90 9.96
C GLN A 130 -6.03 5.95 9.37
N ALA A 131 -6.13 5.60 8.09
CA ALA A 131 -5.15 4.76 7.42
C ALA A 131 -3.80 5.50 7.24
N ASP A 132 -3.85 6.79 6.89
CA ASP A 132 -2.66 7.63 6.74
C ASP A 132 -1.96 7.88 8.09
N ILE A 133 -2.73 7.96 9.18
CA ILE A 133 -2.18 8.03 10.55
C ILE A 133 -1.55 6.69 10.93
N GLY A 134 -2.18 5.56 10.59
CA GLY A 134 -1.63 4.22 10.87
C GLY A 134 -0.27 3.98 10.24
N ILE A 135 -0.08 4.40 8.99
CA ILE A 135 1.23 4.32 8.31
C ILE A 135 2.28 5.17 9.02
N ARG A 136 1.93 6.42 9.38
CA ARG A 136 2.85 7.33 10.08
C ARG A 136 3.23 6.81 11.46
N LEU A 137 2.26 6.29 12.22
CA LEU A 137 2.48 5.72 13.55
C LEU A 137 3.37 4.46 13.50
N GLY A 138 3.22 3.64 12.46
CA GLY A 138 4.11 2.51 12.23
C GLY A 138 5.52 2.94 11.85
N ALA A 139 5.65 3.96 10.99
CA ALA A 139 6.95 4.51 10.59
C ALA A 139 7.70 5.14 11.78
N THR A 140 7.01 5.89 12.65
CA THR A 140 7.63 6.45 13.86
C THR A 140 8.01 5.36 14.86
N GLY A 141 7.22 4.29 14.98
CA GLY A 141 7.57 3.12 15.78
C GLY A 141 8.86 2.43 15.30
N LEU A 142 9.03 2.31 13.98
CA LEU A 142 10.26 1.81 13.37
C LEU A 142 11.46 2.70 13.72
N VAL A 143 11.31 4.02 13.60
CA VAL A 143 12.36 4.98 13.98
C VAL A 143 12.76 4.80 15.45
N PHE A 144 11.78 4.61 16.34
CA PHE A 144 12.05 4.39 17.77
C PHE A 144 12.87 3.11 18.01
N MET A 145 12.57 2.02 17.29
CA MET A 145 13.38 0.80 17.34
C MET A 145 14.81 1.01 16.84
N TYR A 146 15.00 1.79 15.77
CA TYR A 146 16.34 2.11 15.26
C TYR A 146 17.14 2.94 16.25
N VAL A 147 16.53 3.98 16.84
CA VAL A 147 17.19 4.82 17.86
C VAL A 147 17.58 3.99 19.08
N ALA A 148 16.67 3.14 19.57
CA ALA A 148 16.96 2.25 20.69
C ALA A 148 18.04 1.20 20.35
N GLY A 149 17.96 0.59 19.16
CA GLY A 149 18.93 -0.42 18.71
C GLY A 149 20.34 0.15 18.46
N PHE A 150 20.42 1.38 17.94
CA PHE A 150 21.71 2.06 17.77
C PHE A 150 22.29 2.61 19.08
N ALA A 151 21.48 2.78 20.14
CA ALA A 151 21.97 3.21 21.45
C ALA A 151 23.04 2.26 22.02
N ASP A 152 22.91 0.97 21.72
CA ASP A 152 23.90 -0.07 22.06
C ASP A 152 25.19 0.05 21.25
N LEU A 153 25.09 0.34 19.94
CA LEU A 153 26.25 0.54 19.05
C LEU A 153 27.07 1.78 19.43
N ILE A 154 26.43 2.84 19.93
CA ILE A 154 27.07 4.12 20.24
C ILE A 154 27.83 4.06 21.59
N GLY A 155 27.62 3.02 22.41
CA GLY A 155 28.41 2.83 23.63
C GLY A 155 28.14 3.87 24.73
N ILE A 156 26.98 4.56 24.71
CA ILE A 156 26.47 5.30 25.89
C ILE A 156 25.99 4.25 26.90
N GLY A 157 26.96 3.57 27.53
CA GLY A 157 26.76 2.38 28.35
C GLY A 157 28.04 1.57 28.60
N THR A 158 29.10 1.75 27.81
CA THR A 158 30.43 1.20 28.13
C THR A 158 31.20 2.17 29.01
N HIS A 159 30.97 2.09 30.33
CA HIS A 159 32.04 2.44 31.26
C HIS A 159 33.18 1.44 31.04
N VAL A 160 34.30 1.95 30.55
CA VAL A 160 35.60 1.32 30.63
C VAL A 160 36.08 1.42 32.07
N ASP A 161 35.55 0.58 32.96
CA ASP A 161 36.17 0.35 34.27
C ASP A 161 36.56 -1.13 34.45
N PRO A 162 37.77 -1.41 34.97
CA PRO A 162 38.37 -2.74 35.02
C PRO A 162 37.83 -3.55 36.21
N SER A 163 36.53 -3.83 36.23
CA SER A 163 35.99 -4.92 37.06
C SER A 163 34.79 -5.57 36.39
N PHE A 164 35.05 -6.64 35.63
CA PHE A 164 34.20 -7.82 35.40
C PHE A 164 32.66 -7.72 35.59
N SER A 165 32.01 -6.68 35.09
CA SER A 165 30.57 -6.67 34.86
C SER A 165 30.31 -6.01 33.51
N ARG A 166 30.16 -6.86 32.49
CA ARG A 166 30.07 -6.47 31.08
C ARG A 166 28.75 -5.73 30.78
N PRO A 167 28.73 -4.90 29.72
CA PRO A 167 27.61 -4.02 29.38
C PRO A 167 26.31 -4.80 29.16
N PHE A 168 25.33 -4.58 30.04
CA PHE A 168 23.96 -5.02 29.84
C PHE A 168 23.30 -4.11 28.79
N ALA A 169 22.48 -4.67 27.90
CA ALA A 169 21.48 -3.89 27.18
C ALA A 169 20.66 -3.11 28.22
N GLY A 170 20.79 -1.77 28.22
CA GLY A 170 20.21 -0.95 29.27
C GLY A 170 18.69 -1.14 29.32
N PRO A 171 18.04 -1.12 30.51
CA PRO A 171 16.58 -1.22 30.62
C PRO A 171 15.83 -0.23 29.71
N LEU A 172 16.42 0.94 29.45
CA LEU A 172 15.93 1.95 28.52
C LEU A 172 15.96 1.51 27.06
N GLN A 173 16.96 0.75 26.63
CA GLN A 173 17.04 0.20 25.27
C GLN A 173 15.92 -0.83 25.05
N LEU A 174 15.75 -1.73 26.02
CA LEU A 174 14.70 -2.75 25.93
C LEU A 174 13.30 -2.11 25.96
N ALA A 175 13.10 -1.12 26.83
CA ALA A 175 11.87 -0.32 26.85
C ALA A 175 11.61 0.38 25.51
N GLY A 176 12.64 0.92 24.86
CA GLY A 176 12.51 1.54 23.55
C GLY A 176 12.18 0.54 22.44
N LEU A 177 12.74 -0.67 22.50
CA LEU A 177 12.40 -1.74 21.57
C LEU A 177 10.92 -2.15 21.71
N PHE A 178 10.46 -2.35 22.95
CA PHE A 178 9.07 -2.66 23.25
C PHE A 178 8.12 -1.55 22.79
N LEU A 179 8.46 -0.29 23.06
CA LEU A 179 7.65 0.85 22.64
C LEU A 179 7.56 0.94 21.10
N GLY A 180 8.66 0.67 20.41
CA GLY A 180 8.71 0.66 18.95
C GLY A 180 7.83 -0.43 18.34
N VAL A 181 7.94 -1.68 18.84
CA VAL A 181 7.08 -2.81 18.40
C VAL A 181 5.61 -2.52 18.72
N PHE A 182 5.33 -1.97 19.90
CA PHE A 182 3.98 -1.57 20.29
C PHE A 182 3.40 -0.50 19.34
N SER A 183 4.18 0.52 19.00
CA SER A 183 3.77 1.57 18.05
C SER A 183 3.54 1.03 16.64
N ILE A 184 4.40 0.11 16.16
CA ILE A 184 4.20 -0.56 14.86
C ILE A 184 2.91 -1.37 14.86
N SER A 185 2.67 -2.15 15.91
CA SER A 185 1.46 -2.96 16.07
C SER A 185 0.20 -2.09 16.14
N ALA A 186 0.24 -1.01 16.92
CA ALA A 186 -0.85 -0.04 17.02
C ALA A 186 -1.13 0.64 15.66
N GLY A 187 -0.09 1.04 14.91
CA GLY A 187 -0.23 1.60 13.58
C GLY A 187 -0.87 0.63 12.58
N MET A 188 -0.46 -0.63 12.60
CA MET A 188 -1.02 -1.69 11.76
C MET A 188 -2.48 -1.98 12.11
N LEU A 189 -2.80 -2.05 13.42
CA LEU A 189 -4.16 -2.24 13.92
C LEU A 189 -5.06 -1.07 13.52
N LEU A 190 -4.56 0.17 13.61
CA LEU A 190 -5.28 1.37 13.23
C LEU A 190 -5.62 1.37 11.72
N TYR A 191 -4.64 1.01 10.88
CA TYR A 191 -4.87 0.84 9.45
C TYR A 191 -5.91 -0.25 9.17
N HIS A 192 -5.84 -1.37 9.88
CA HIS A 192 -6.80 -2.46 9.74
C HIS A 192 -8.22 -2.03 10.16
N SER A 193 -8.36 -1.32 11.29
CA SER A 193 -9.63 -0.86 11.85
C SER A 193 -10.33 0.16 10.95
N SER A 194 -9.57 1.03 10.27
CA SER A 194 -10.10 2.00 9.30
C SER A 194 -10.98 1.34 8.24
N ARG A 195 -10.71 0.07 7.89
CA ARG A 195 -11.52 -0.69 6.95
C ARG A 195 -12.90 -1.07 7.49
N ARG A 196 -13.06 -1.25 8.81
CA ARG A 196 -14.35 -1.62 9.43
C ARG A 196 -15.29 -0.43 9.57
N ILE A 197 -14.76 0.77 9.81
CA ILE A 197 -15.59 1.94 10.12
C ILE A 197 -16.32 2.47 8.87
N SER A 198 -15.77 2.35 7.66
CA SER A 198 -16.47 2.75 6.43
C SER A 198 -17.63 1.82 6.00
N GLY A 199 -17.84 0.67 6.66
CA GLY A 199 -18.96 -0.23 6.36
C GLY A 199 -20.23 0.04 7.18
N GLY A 200 -20.21 1.02 8.09
CA GLY A 200 -21.32 1.30 9.01
C GLY A 200 -22.12 2.53 8.62
N ARG A 201 -23.31 2.30 8.04
CA ARG A 201 -24.44 3.25 7.86
C ARG A 201 -24.13 4.50 7.03
N SER A 202 -24.35 4.36 5.73
CA SER A 202 -24.71 5.52 4.93
C SER A 202 -26.06 6.03 5.45
N SER A 203 -26.08 7.21 6.06
CA SER A 203 -27.29 7.90 6.52
C SER A 203 -28.31 8.11 5.39
N MET A 204 -27.90 7.98 4.13
CA MET A 204 -28.77 8.00 2.96
C MET A 204 -29.68 6.78 2.86
N ASP A 205 -29.24 5.58 3.26
CA ASP A 205 -30.13 4.40 3.29
C ASP A 205 -31.20 4.53 4.37
N PHE A 206 -30.88 5.18 5.49
CA PHE A 206 -31.86 5.48 6.53
C PHE A 206 -32.90 6.49 6.05
N LEU A 207 -32.49 7.53 5.32
CA LEU A 207 -33.41 8.52 4.74
C LEU A 207 -34.23 7.96 3.56
N VAL A 208 -33.70 6.99 2.83
CA VAL A 208 -34.41 6.30 1.73
C VAL A 208 -35.43 5.30 2.28
N ASN A 209 -35.10 4.56 3.34
CA ASN A 209 -35.99 3.58 3.94
C ASN A 209 -37.12 4.22 4.79
N ASP A 210 -36.87 5.34 5.45
CA ASP A 210 -37.91 6.07 6.20
C ASP A 210 -38.88 6.83 5.27
N GLY A 211 -38.44 7.16 4.04
CA GLY A 211 -39.26 7.81 3.02
C GLY A 211 -40.22 6.88 2.29
N SER A 212 -39.95 5.57 2.24
CA SER A 212 -40.82 4.58 1.57
C SER A 212 -41.98 4.08 2.44
N ASP A 213 -41.91 4.27 3.76
CA ASP A 213 -42.95 3.80 4.70
C ASP A 213 -44.08 4.84 4.90
N GLN A 214 -43.97 6.03 4.28
CA GLN A 214 -44.96 7.12 4.38
C GLN A 214 -45.90 7.22 3.15
N GLU A 215 -45.70 6.41 2.11
CA GLU A 215 -46.55 6.38 0.90
C GLU A 215 -47.38 5.09 0.81
N GLU A 216 -48.13 4.74 1.86
CA GLU A 216 -49.28 3.84 1.70
C GLU A 216 -50.58 4.66 1.77
N PRO A 217 -51.21 5.02 0.64
CA PRO A 217 -52.51 5.65 0.66
C PRO A 217 -53.54 4.61 1.07
N THR A 218 -54.05 4.76 2.30
CA THR A 218 -55.33 4.20 2.73
C THR A 218 -56.43 4.64 1.75
N ALA A 219 -56.68 3.81 0.73
CA ALA A 219 -57.78 3.97 -0.20
C ALA A 219 -58.37 2.60 -0.56
N GLN A 220 -58.92 1.91 0.45
CA GLN A 220 -59.91 0.85 0.24
C GLN A 220 -60.95 0.88 1.37
N SER A 221 -62.06 1.60 1.13
CA SER A 221 -63.44 1.16 1.43
C SER A 221 -64.44 2.13 0.81
#